data_AF-A0A382RM07-F1
#
_entry.id   AF-A0A382RM07-F1
#
_cell.length_a   1.000
_cell.length_b   1.000
_cell.length_c   1.000
_cell.angle_alpha   90.00
_cell.angle_beta   90.00
_cell.angle_gamma   90.00
#
_symmetry.space_group_name_H-M   'P 1'
#
loop_
_entity.id
_entity.type
_entity.pdbx_description
1 polymer ?
#
loop_
_entity_poly.entity_id
_entity_poly.type
_entity_poly.pdbx_seq_one_letter_code
_entity_poly.pdbx_strand_id
1 'polypeptide(L)'
;AFPWETQEQLLDYKLEPSGVSWDEVAASGRTPNLHRGQAPDDKYRKYLKTGFATPSGKVEIYSSVLKDLGFDPLPYYREATAPDSRYPLSMFIGLPDDEYYRTGGRHVPELRKRVPDQTFFMSPGDAAELNIKDGGWTRLETKVGSVLGRVFVRSSMPKGLVRVPHGWWKPEAAGGLDNMSGMWDFCDAQVTTDDDPDLLDLEQGIPHMKGVPCKVSALSSGEIQKLEVKYGPTNDLPRGPEGKVLRSDAKPNDFMFDEVTGEGVEFEAAELSLYGRNTM
;
A
#
# COMPACT_ATOMS: atom_id res chain seq x y z
N ALA A 1 -6.36 -36.47 -2.55
CA ALA A 1 -5.03 -36.30 -1.95
C ALA A 1 -4.18 -35.48 -2.90
N PHE A 2 -3.34 -34.59 -2.39
CA PHE A 2 -2.34 -33.90 -3.22
C PHE A 2 -1.20 -34.89 -3.48
N PRO A 3 -0.84 -35.19 -4.74
CA PRO A 3 0.11 -36.25 -5.06
C PRO A 3 1.57 -35.89 -4.82
N TRP A 4 1.87 -34.61 -4.54
CA TRP A 4 3.22 -34.10 -4.28
C TRP A 4 3.50 -34.11 -2.78
N GLU A 5 4.54 -34.84 -2.38
CA GLU A 5 5.03 -34.93 -1.00
C GLU A 5 5.94 -33.74 -0.65
N THR A 6 6.54 -33.09 -1.65
CA THR A 6 7.43 -31.93 -1.47
C THR A 6 7.04 -30.76 -2.37
N GLN A 7 7.53 -29.55 -2.04
CA GLN A 7 7.32 -28.37 -2.87
C GLN A 7 8.04 -28.50 -4.22
N GLU A 8 9.21 -29.13 -4.22
CA GLU A 8 10.01 -29.41 -5.41
C GLU A 8 9.25 -30.31 -6.39
N GLN A 9 8.55 -31.34 -5.91
CA GLN A 9 7.72 -32.19 -6.78
C GLN A 9 6.57 -31.41 -7.45
N LEU A 10 5.99 -30.42 -6.75
CA LEU A 10 4.99 -29.54 -7.33
C LEU A 10 5.61 -28.56 -8.35
N LEU A 11 6.81 -28.06 -8.08
CA LEU A 11 7.55 -27.20 -9.00
C LEU A 11 7.96 -27.98 -10.27
N ASP A 12 8.46 -29.20 -10.11
CA ASP A 12 8.78 -30.12 -11.21
C ASP A 12 7.55 -30.42 -12.06
N TYR A 13 6.41 -30.71 -11.43
CA TYR A 13 5.15 -30.90 -12.16
C TYR A 13 4.75 -29.66 -12.98
N LYS A 14 4.94 -28.46 -12.44
CA LYS A 14 4.68 -27.21 -13.17
C LYS A 14 5.66 -26.99 -14.33
N LEU A 15 6.89 -27.49 -14.20
CA LEU A 15 7.97 -27.39 -15.19
C LEU A 15 8.00 -28.55 -16.18
N GLU A 16 7.20 -29.60 -15.98
CA GLU A 16 7.10 -30.77 -16.88
C GLU A 16 6.95 -30.37 -18.36
N PRO A 17 6.13 -29.36 -18.75
CA PRO A 17 6.02 -28.95 -20.15
C PRO A 17 7.30 -28.38 -20.74
N SER A 18 8.21 -27.85 -19.92
CA SER A 18 9.54 -27.39 -20.37
C SER A 18 10.59 -28.50 -20.46
N GLY A 19 10.33 -29.68 -19.90
CA GLY A 19 11.29 -30.77 -19.85
C GLY A 19 12.52 -30.48 -18.99
N VAL A 20 12.43 -29.56 -18.02
CA VAL A 20 13.49 -29.28 -17.04
C VAL A 20 12.95 -29.45 -15.63
N SER A 21 13.81 -29.81 -14.68
CA SER A 21 13.49 -29.85 -13.26
C SER A 21 13.70 -28.50 -12.57
N TRP A 22 13.16 -28.35 -11.36
CA TRP A 22 13.41 -27.21 -10.49
C TRP A 22 14.90 -27.02 -10.19
N ASP A 23 15.64 -28.11 -9.94
CA ASP A 23 17.07 -28.06 -9.68
C ASP A 23 17.85 -27.48 -10.86
N GLU A 24 17.48 -27.83 -12.10
CA GLU A 24 18.10 -27.29 -13.31
C GLU A 24 17.79 -25.80 -13.49
N VAL A 25 16.59 -25.36 -13.13
CA VAL A 25 16.20 -23.94 -13.13
C VAL A 25 17.00 -23.15 -12.10
N ALA A 26 17.11 -23.68 -10.88
CA ALA A 26 17.87 -23.06 -9.79
C ALA A 26 19.36 -22.97 -10.15
N ALA A 27 19.94 -24.05 -10.68
CA ALA A 27 21.35 -24.09 -11.08
C ALA A 27 21.66 -23.16 -12.26
N SER A 28 20.75 -23.01 -13.21
CA SER A 28 20.94 -22.12 -14.38
C SER A 28 20.64 -20.65 -14.10
N GLY A 29 19.93 -20.34 -13.01
CA GLY A 29 19.47 -19.00 -12.66
C GLY A 29 18.50 -18.41 -13.68
N ARG A 30 17.84 -19.24 -14.50
CA ARG A 30 16.94 -18.79 -15.58
C ARG A 30 15.71 -19.67 -15.66
N THR A 31 14.54 -19.05 -15.80
CA THR A 31 13.29 -19.78 -16.09
C THR A 31 13.35 -20.38 -17.49
N PRO A 32 12.84 -21.60 -17.70
CA PRO A 32 12.85 -22.22 -19.01
C PRO A 32 11.96 -21.44 -19.98
N ASN A 33 12.43 -21.33 -21.22
CA ASN A 33 11.68 -20.64 -22.25
C ASN A 33 10.61 -21.57 -22.84
N LEU A 34 9.43 -21.59 -22.21
CA LEU A 34 8.24 -22.31 -22.68
C LEU A 34 7.74 -21.82 -24.06
N HIS A 35 8.20 -20.65 -24.54
CA HIS A 35 7.78 -20.06 -25.80
C HIS A 35 8.61 -20.51 -27.01
N ARG A 36 9.79 -21.13 -26.80
CA ARG A 36 10.52 -21.79 -27.89
C ARG A 36 9.82 -23.08 -28.30
N GLY A 37 8.87 -22.95 -29.22
CA GLY A 37 8.32 -24.08 -29.98
C GLY A 37 6.98 -24.64 -29.51
N GLN A 38 6.35 -24.11 -28.45
CA GLN A 38 5.03 -24.58 -27.99
C GLN A 38 3.86 -23.66 -28.37
N ALA A 39 4.11 -22.38 -28.65
CA ALA A 39 3.12 -21.49 -29.26
C ALA A 39 3.40 -21.39 -30.77
N PRO A 40 2.52 -21.88 -31.66
CA PRO A 40 2.72 -21.80 -33.11
C PRO A 40 2.89 -20.36 -33.64
N ASP A 41 2.37 -19.39 -32.89
CA ASP A 41 2.35 -17.97 -33.22
C ASP A 41 2.68 -17.14 -31.98
N ASP A 42 3.94 -17.05 -31.57
CA ASP A 42 4.38 -16.08 -30.55
C ASP A 42 4.49 -14.65 -31.11
N LYS A 43 3.48 -14.26 -31.87
CA LYS A 43 3.42 -12.98 -32.56
C LYS A 43 2.50 -12.05 -31.78
N TYR A 44 2.93 -10.80 -31.61
CA TYR A 44 2.01 -9.73 -31.24
C TYR A 44 0.77 -9.75 -32.15
N ARG A 45 -0.39 -9.34 -31.62
CA ARG A 45 -1.67 -9.28 -32.35
C ARG A 45 -2.30 -10.63 -32.73
N LYS A 46 -2.19 -11.66 -31.88
CA LYS A 46 -2.90 -12.96 -32.02
C LYS A 46 -4.41 -12.79 -32.33
N TYR A 47 -5.02 -11.74 -31.78
CA TYR A 47 -6.43 -11.39 -31.99
C TYR A 47 -6.82 -11.17 -33.47
N LEU A 48 -5.88 -10.90 -34.38
CA LEU A 48 -6.18 -10.81 -35.81
C LEU A 48 -6.55 -12.16 -36.44
N LYS A 49 -6.11 -13.26 -35.83
CA LYS A 49 -6.42 -14.63 -36.28
C LYS A 49 -7.56 -15.24 -35.46
N THR A 50 -7.49 -15.11 -34.14
CA THR A 50 -8.38 -15.82 -33.21
C THR A 50 -9.48 -14.96 -32.60
N GLY A 51 -9.46 -13.65 -32.83
CA GLY A 51 -10.27 -12.70 -32.07
C GLY A 51 -9.77 -12.52 -30.62
N PHE A 52 -10.52 -11.74 -29.85
CA PHE A 52 -10.34 -11.58 -28.41
C PHE A 52 -11.12 -12.66 -27.63
N ALA A 53 -10.68 -12.97 -26.41
CA ALA A 53 -11.38 -13.90 -25.52
C ALA A 53 -12.63 -13.25 -24.87
N THR A 54 -13.49 -12.68 -25.70
CA THR A 54 -14.78 -12.07 -25.34
C THR A 54 -15.92 -12.85 -26.01
N PRO A 55 -17.17 -12.74 -25.54
CA PRO A 55 -18.31 -13.43 -26.16
C PRO A 55 -18.45 -13.18 -27.68
N SER A 56 -18.18 -11.96 -28.14
CA SER A 56 -18.24 -11.61 -29.57
C SER A 56 -16.97 -11.89 -30.37
N GLY A 57 -15.86 -12.24 -29.72
CA GLY A 57 -14.54 -12.33 -30.34
C GLY A 57 -13.90 -10.97 -30.69
N LYS A 58 -14.51 -9.84 -30.28
CA LYS A 58 -14.07 -8.47 -30.58
C LYS A 58 -13.76 -7.68 -29.30
N VAL A 59 -13.16 -6.48 -29.44
CA VAL A 59 -13.16 -5.50 -28.35
C VAL A 59 -14.58 -4.99 -28.15
N GLU A 60 -15.14 -5.24 -26.97
CA GLU A 60 -16.51 -4.87 -26.62
C GLU A 60 -16.53 -3.48 -25.99
N ILE A 61 -16.78 -2.45 -26.81
CA ILE A 61 -17.04 -1.08 -26.32
C ILE A 61 -18.32 -1.07 -25.48
N TYR A 62 -19.30 -1.87 -25.89
CA TYR A 62 -20.50 -2.23 -25.13
C TYR A 62 -20.32 -3.64 -24.61
N SER A 63 -20.20 -3.82 -23.30
CA SER A 63 -19.97 -5.13 -22.67
C SER A 63 -21.26 -5.93 -22.56
N SER A 64 -21.35 -7.06 -23.28
CA SER A 64 -22.52 -7.94 -23.14
C SER A 64 -22.56 -8.60 -21.77
N VAL A 65 -21.38 -8.89 -21.20
CA VAL A 65 -21.25 -9.50 -19.87
C VAL A 65 -21.81 -8.59 -18.78
N LEU A 66 -21.49 -7.29 -18.79
CA LEU A 66 -22.01 -6.34 -17.81
C LEU A 66 -23.53 -6.21 -17.93
N LYS A 67 -24.05 -6.13 -19.16
CA LYS A 67 -25.50 -6.12 -19.42
C LYS A 67 -26.20 -7.35 -18.83
N ASP A 68 -25.65 -8.53 -19.08
CA ASP A 68 -26.24 -9.80 -18.62
C ASP A 68 -26.20 -9.93 -17.09
N LEU A 69 -25.22 -9.29 -16.44
CA LEU A 69 -25.14 -9.15 -14.98
C LEU A 69 -26.04 -8.03 -14.42
N GLY A 70 -26.70 -7.25 -15.27
CA GLY A 70 -27.59 -6.15 -14.88
C GLY A 70 -26.90 -4.81 -14.62
N PHE A 71 -25.62 -4.67 -14.99
CA PHE A 71 -24.84 -3.43 -14.88
C PHE A 71 -24.91 -2.58 -16.16
N ASP A 72 -24.40 -1.34 -16.08
CA ASP A 72 -24.28 -0.50 -17.27
C ASP A 72 -23.23 -1.11 -18.22
N PRO A 73 -23.60 -1.43 -19.47
CA PRO A 73 -22.69 -1.99 -20.45
C PRO A 73 -21.69 -0.97 -21.03
N LEU A 74 -21.85 0.32 -20.72
CA LEU A 74 -20.96 1.40 -21.14
C LEU A 74 -20.29 2.07 -19.93
N PRO A 75 -19.12 2.69 -20.11
CA PRO A 75 -18.49 3.46 -19.06
C PRO A 75 -19.36 4.65 -18.63
N TYR A 76 -19.48 4.84 -17.32
CA TYR A 76 -20.13 5.98 -16.72
C TYR A 76 -19.26 6.56 -15.61
N TYR A 77 -19.65 7.73 -15.10
CA TYR A 77 -19.01 8.35 -13.94
C TYR A 77 -20.05 8.50 -12.82
N ARG A 78 -19.67 8.07 -11.61
CA ARG A 78 -20.43 8.29 -10.39
C ARG A 78 -19.67 9.26 -9.51
N GLU A 79 -20.35 10.31 -9.06
CA GLU A 79 -19.78 11.28 -8.13
C GLU A 79 -19.34 10.59 -6.84
N ALA A 80 -18.20 11.02 -6.30
CA ALA A 80 -17.74 10.52 -5.00
C ALA A 80 -18.65 11.03 -3.87
N THR A 81 -18.74 10.26 -2.79
CA THR A 81 -19.47 10.70 -1.58
C THR A 81 -18.90 12.03 -1.09
N ALA A 82 -19.75 13.06 -1.06
CA ALA A 82 -19.32 14.40 -0.67
C ALA A 82 -19.08 14.50 0.84
N PRO A 83 -18.07 15.26 1.28
CA PRO A 83 -17.92 15.66 2.68
C PRO A 83 -19.16 16.39 3.21
N ASP A 84 -19.43 16.23 4.50
CA ASP A 84 -20.53 16.89 5.22
C ASP A 84 -20.03 17.64 6.46
N SER A 85 -20.94 18.20 7.26
CA SER A 85 -20.56 18.95 8.47
C SER A 85 -19.94 18.08 9.57
N ARG A 86 -20.16 16.76 9.56
CA ARG A 86 -19.59 15.80 10.51
C ARG A 86 -18.23 15.30 10.04
N TYR A 87 -18.08 15.08 8.73
CA TYR A 87 -16.86 14.61 8.06
C TYR A 87 -16.47 15.60 6.95
N PRO A 88 -15.88 16.76 7.31
CA PRO A 88 -15.69 17.89 6.39
C PRO A 88 -14.49 17.76 5.45
N LEU A 89 -13.69 16.70 5.58
CA LEU A 89 -12.54 16.42 4.73
C LEU A 89 -12.81 15.16 3.91
N SER A 90 -12.01 14.95 2.87
CA SER A 90 -11.87 13.64 2.22
C SER A 90 -10.54 13.02 2.58
N MET A 91 -10.49 11.70 2.69
CA MET A 91 -9.23 10.95 2.79
C MET A 91 -8.98 10.10 1.54
N PHE A 92 -7.71 9.76 1.35
CA PHE A 92 -7.33 8.66 0.48
C PHE A 92 -6.28 7.79 1.16
N ILE A 93 -6.40 6.48 0.99
CA ILE A 93 -5.40 5.50 1.40
C ILE A 93 -4.43 5.31 0.24
N GLY A 94 -3.15 5.55 0.47
CA GLY A 94 -2.13 5.40 -0.55
C GLY A 94 -0.89 6.24 -0.29
N LEU A 95 -0.13 6.48 -1.37
CA LEU A 95 1.19 7.11 -1.33
C LEU A 95 2.05 6.43 -0.25
N PRO A 96 2.43 5.15 -0.39
CA PRO A 96 3.02 4.36 0.69
C PRO A 96 4.27 5.01 1.29
N ASP A 97 4.56 4.69 2.55
CA ASP A 97 5.81 5.14 3.17
C ASP A 97 6.99 4.41 2.50
N ASP A 98 8.03 5.14 2.10
CA ASP A 98 9.19 4.59 1.36
C ASP A 98 9.86 3.40 2.06
N GLU A 99 9.78 3.37 3.40
CA GLU A 99 10.35 2.34 4.26
C GLU A 99 9.64 0.99 4.17
N TYR A 100 8.37 0.97 3.76
CA TYR A 100 7.51 -0.19 3.95
C TYR A 100 6.85 -0.62 2.65
N TYR A 101 6.75 -1.93 2.44
CA TYR A 101 5.97 -2.51 1.36
C TYR A 101 4.69 -3.12 1.90
N ARG A 102 3.55 -2.45 1.65
CA ARG A 102 2.23 -2.85 2.17
C ARG A 102 2.29 -2.97 3.71
N THR A 103 1.97 -4.14 4.26
CA THR A 103 2.07 -4.44 5.70
C THR A 103 3.46 -4.92 6.12
N GLY A 104 4.36 -5.22 5.17
CA GLY A 104 5.70 -5.75 5.41
C GLY A 104 6.74 -4.68 5.78
N GLY A 105 7.89 -5.13 6.27
CA GLY A 105 9.07 -4.28 6.56
C GLY A 105 9.08 -3.58 7.92
N ARG A 106 7.95 -3.46 8.62
CA ARG A 106 7.89 -2.75 9.91
C ARG A 106 8.67 -3.43 11.05
N HIS A 107 8.86 -4.74 10.98
CA HIS A 107 9.64 -5.48 11.99
C HIS A 107 11.16 -5.31 11.83
N VAL A 108 11.63 -4.78 10.70
CA VAL A 108 13.06 -4.53 10.44
C VAL A 108 13.49 -3.27 11.20
N PRO A 109 14.39 -3.37 12.20
CA PRO A 109 14.72 -2.25 13.10
C PRO A 109 15.16 -0.97 12.38
N GLU A 110 15.93 -1.10 11.29
CA GLU A 110 16.50 0.01 10.55
C GLU A 110 15.44 0.76 9.73
N LEU A 111 14.46 0.04 9.18
CA LEU A 111 13.29 0.62 8.55
C LEU A 111 12.35 1.23 9.60
N ARG A 112 12.24 0.58 10.77
CA ARG A 112 11.40 1.06 11.89
C ARG A 112 11.92 2.37 12.49
N LYS A 113 13.23 2.55 12.59
CA LYS A 113 13.88 3.78 13.09
C LYS A 113 13.58 5.00 12.23
N ARG A 114 13.38 4.82 10.92
CA ARG A 114 13.11 5.92 9.97
C ARG A 114 11.67 6.46 10.09
N VAL A 115 10.70 5.57 10.31
CA VAL A 115 9.27 5.93 10.48
C VAL A 115 8.65 5.12 11.63
N PRO A 116 8.89 5.49 12.90
CA PRO A 116 8.32 4.82 14.07
C PRO A 116 6.81 5.03 14.27
N ASP A 117 6.18 6.03 13.66
CA ASP A 117 4.74 6.27 13.82
C ASP A 117 4.04 6.47 12.48
N GLN A 118 2.76 6.11 12.45
CA GLN A 118 1.87 6.36 11.32
C GLN A 118 1.77 7.85 11.03
N THR A 119 1.90 8.23 9.75
CA THR A 119 1.92 9.63 9.33
C THR A 119 0.76 9.97 8.40
N PHE A 120 -0.01 10.99 8.75
CA PHE A 120 -1.00 11.61 7.86
C PHE A 120 -0.39 12.83 7.19
N PHE A 121 -0.77 13.11 5.94
CA PHE A 121 -0.40 14.38 5.29
C PHE A 121 -1.63 15.25 5.07
N MET A 122 -1.48 16.54 5.36
CA MET A 122 -2.54 17.54 5.25
C MET A 122 -1.99 18.85 4.69
N SER A 123 -2.88 19.67 4.12
CA SER A 123 -2.52 21.01 3.67
C SER A 123 -2.21 21.95 4.85
N PRO A 124 -1.40 23.00 4.66
CA PRO A 124 -1.17 24.01 5.69
C PRO A 124 -2.45 24.71 6.14
N GLY A 125 -3.41 24.91 5.22
CA GLY A 125 -4.68 25.56 5.52
C GLY A 125 -5.55 24.73 6.46
N ASP A 126 -5.72 23.45 6.17
CA ASP A 126 -6.54 22.56 7.01
C ASP A 126 -5.91 22.35 8.39
N ALA A 127 -4.59 22.19 8.46
CA ALA A 127 -3.88 22.07 9.74
C ALA A 127 -4.06 23.31 10.61
N ALA A 128 -3.99 24.51 10.03
CA ALA A 128 -4.23 25.76 10.73
C ALA A 128 -5.70 25.89 11.21
N GLU A 129 -6.67 25.60 10.34
CA GLU A 129 -8.10 25.68 10.66
C GLU A 129 -8.49 24.70 11.78
N LEU A 130 -7.88 23.52 11.81
CA LEU A 130 -8.11 22.49 12.83
C LEU A 130 -7.21 22.62 14.07
N ASN A 131 -6.35 23.64 14.12
CA ASN A 131 -5.35 23.85 15.19
C ASN A 131 -4.44 22.62 15.42
N ILE A 132 -4.10 21.91 14.36
CA ILE A 132 -3.21 20.74 14.39
C ILE A 132 -1.77 21.19 14.18
N LYS A 133 -0.89 20.84 15.12
CA LYS A 133 0.55 21.10 15.01
C LYS A 133 1.22 20.06 14.13
N ASP A 134 2.25 20.47 13.40
CA ASP A 134 3.11 19.56 12.65
C ASP A 134 3.76 18.52 13.59
N GLY A 135 3.72 17.26 13.19
CA GLY A 135 4.11 16.11 14.01
C GLY A 135 3.17 15.77 15.17
N GLY A 136 2.04 16.48 15.31
CA GLY A 136 1.08 16.26 16.40
C GLY A 136 0.25 14.99 16.20
N TRP A 137 -0.05 14.29 17.30
CA TRP A 137 -0.95 13.14 17.28
C TRP A 137 -2.40 13.56 17.02
N THR A 138 -3.06 12.81 16.16
CA THR A 138 -4.43 13.03 15.74
C THR A 138 -5.19 11.71 15.64
N ARG A 139 -6.52 11.82 15.68
CA ARG A 139 -7.46 10.79 15.28
C ARG A 139 -8.06 11.18 13.94
N LEU A 140 -8.00 10.27 12.98
CA LEU A 140 -8.81 10.33 11.77
C LEU A 140 -10.01 9.41 11.96
N GLU A 141 -11.20 9.93 11.74
CA GLU A 141 -12.47 9.22 11.92
C GLU A 141 -13.30 9.27 10.64
N THR A 142 -13.96 8.16 10.32
CA THR A 142 -14.98 8.04 9.28
C THR A 142 -16.28 7.56 9.91
N LYS A 143 -17.29 7.25 9.09
CA LYS A 143 -18.54 6.67 9.59
C LYS A 143 -18.39 5.25 10.17
N VAL A 144 -17.35 4.51 9.77
CA VAL A 144 -17.16 3.09 10.15
C VAL A 144 -16.17 2.90 11.29
N GLY A 145 -15.25 3.83 11.50
CA GLY A 145 -14.25 3.70 12.56
C GLY A 145 -13.22 4.82 12.55
N SER A 146 -12.10 4.59 13.23
CA SER A 146 -11.05 5.58 13.37
C SER A 146 -9.66 4.95 13.42
N VAL A 147 -8.65 5.73 13.02
CA VAL A 147 -7.24 5.40 13.14
C VAL A 147 -6.46 6.57 13.76
N LEU A 148 -5.34 6.25 14.38
CA LEU A 148 -4.43 7.20 15.00
C LEU A 148 -3.23 7.46 14.09
N GLY A 149 -2.74 8.69 14.09
CA GLY A 149 -1.57 9.05 13.30
C GLY A 149 -1.09 10.45 13.60
N ARG A 150 0.16 10.73 13.22
CA ARG A 150 0.79 12.03 13.37
C ARG A 150 0.63 12.82 12.09
N VAL A 151 0.13 14.05 12.18
CA VAL A 151 -0.06 14.90 11.00
C VAL A 151 1.24 15.59 10.64
N PHE A 152 1.63 15.49 9.37
CA PHE A 152 2.71 16.27 8.77
C PHE A 152 2.17 17.17 7.67
N VAL A 153 2.46 18.45 7.78
CA VAL A 153 1.96 19.49 6.88
C VAL A 153 2.79 19.52 5.60
N ARG A 154 2.11 19.48 4.44
CA ARG A 154 2.75 19.54 3.11
C ARG A 154 2.01 20.51 2.20
N SER A 155 2.72 21.45 1.56
CA SER A 155 2.12 22.39 0.60
C SER A 155 1.63 21.71 -0.69
N SER A 156 2.16 20.54 -1.02
CA SER A 156 1.67 19.68 -2.11
C SER A 156 0.32 19.03 -1.82
N MET A 157 -0.14 19.03 -0.56
CA MET A 157 -1.46 18.50 -0.21
C MET A 157 -2.56 19.52 -0.54
N PRO A 158 -3.57 19.13 -1.34
CA PRO A 158 -4.74 19.97 -1.57
C PRO A 158 -5.51 20.26 -0.29
N LYS A 159 -6.17 21.43 -0.25
CA LYS A 159 -7.10 21.76 0.83
C LYS A 159 -8.28 20.78 0.85
N GLY A 160 -8.72 20.36 2.03
CA GLY A 160 -9.83 19.42 2.22
C GLY A 160 -9.45 17.95 2.02
N LEU A 161 -8.17 17.62 1.82
CA LEU A 161 -7.71 16.25 1.53
C LEU A 161 -6.66 15.79 2.54
N VAL A 162 -6.80 14.54 3.01
CA VAL A 162 -5.88 13.89 3.94
C VAL A 162 -5.32 12.60 3.35
N ARG A 163 -4.00 12.44 3.36
CA ARG A 163 -3.36 11.15 3.02
C ARG A 163 -3.35 10.25 4.25
N VAL A 164 -3.75 9.00 4.06
CA VAL A 164 -3.63 7.91 5.04
C VAL A 164 -2.71 6.83 4.47
N PRO A 165 -1.68 6.37 5.20
CA PRO A 165 -0.83 5.26 4.77
C PRO A 165 -1.57 3.93 4.89
N HIS A 166 -1.20 2.97 4.05
CA HIS A 166 -1.75 1.60 4.10
C HIS A 166 -0.96 0.68 5.05
N GLY A 167 -1.67 -0.23 5.69
CA GLY A 167 -1.15 -1.46 6.30
C GLY A 167 -0.41 -1.25 7.60
N TRP A 168 -0.80 -0.26 8.41
CA TRP A 168 -0.07 0.12 9.61
C TRP A 168 -0.37 -0.77 10.83
N TRP A 169 0.71 -1.13 11.51
CA TRP A 169 0.75 -1.86 12.78
C TRP A 169 2.10 -1.58 13.46
N LYS A 170 2.23 -1.94 14.75
CA LYS A 170 3.42 -1.72 15.57
C LYS A 170 3.96 -3.07 16.08
N PRO A 171 5.01 -3.66 15.47
CA PRO A 171 5.54 -4.97 15.87
C PRO A 171 6.03 -5.02 17.32
N GLU A 172 6.44 -3.89 17.87
CA GLU A 172 6.85 -3.75 19.27
C GLU A 172 5.67 -3.73 20.26
N ALA A 173 4.43 -3.57 19.79
CA ALA A 173 3.24 -3.60 20.63
C ALA A 173 2.85 -5.03 21.00
N ALA A 174 2.08 -5.16 22.08
CA ALA A 174 1.58 -6.46 22.54
C ALA A 174 0.88 -7.23 21.41
N GLY A 175 1.24 -8.50 21.25
CA GLY A 175 0.61 -9.42 20.32
C GLY A 175 -0.71 -10.00 20.85
N GLY A 176 -1.20 -11.03 20.16
CA GLY A 176 -2.45 -11.72 20.49
C GLY A 176 -3.68 -11.05 19.89
N LEU A 177 -4.79 -11.79 19.83
CA LEU A 177 -6.03 -11.38 19.15
C LEU A 177 -6.63 -10.07 19.69
N ASP A 178 -6.46 -9.82 20.98
CA ASP A 178 -7.03 -8.62 21.62
C ASP A 178 -6.25 -7.34 21.26
N ASN A 179 -4.95 -7.45 20.96
CA ASN A 179 -4.09 -6.29 20.72
C ASN A 179 -3.70 -6.14 19.24
N MET A 180 -3.54 -7.26 18.54
CA MET A 180 -3.12 -7.38 17.13
C MET A 180 -1.96 -6.46 16.77
N SER A 181 -0.98 -6.32 17.69
CA SER A 181 0.18 -5.44 17.51
C SER A 181 -0.20 -4.03 17.07
N GLY A 182 -1.27 -3.47 17.66
CA GLY A 182 -1.74 -2.11 17.38
C GLY A 182 -2.60 -1.96 16.13
N MET A 183 -2.90 -3.04 15.40
CA MET A 183 -3.73 -2.98 14.19
C MET A 183 -5.06 -2.25 14.43
N TRP A 184 -5.71 -2.46 15.58
CA TRP A 184 -7.00 -1.84 15.93
C TRP A 184 -6.95 -0.31 16.03
N ASP A 185 -5.79 0.26 16.29
CA ASP A 185 -5.62 1.71 16.47
C ASP A 185 -4.98 2.37 15.23
N PHE A 186 -4.31 1.62 14.36
CA PHE A 186 -3.48 2.17 13.28
C PHE A 186 -3.90 1.72 11.87
N CYS A 187 -4.42 0.50 11.71
CA CYS A 187 -4.65 -0.07 10.39
C CYS A 187 -5.81 0.63 9.65
N ASP A 188 -5.57 1.03 8.41
CA ASP A 188 -6.56 1.67 7.52
C ASP A 188 -7.80 0.81 7.25
N ALA A 189 -7.73 -0.50 7.49
CA ALA A 189 -8.90 -1.38 7.48
C ALA A 189 -9.99 -0.92 8.47
N GLN A 190 -9.63 -0.23 9.56
CA GLN A 190 -10.59 0.32 10.53
C GLN A 190 -11.42 1.50 9.98
N VAL A 191 -10.99 2.09 8.86
CA VAL A 191 -11.67 3.22 8.22
C VAL A 191 -12.08 2.91 6.78
N THR A 192 -11.93 1.66 6.33
CA THR A 192 -12.34 1.18 5.02
C THR A 192 -13.66 0.45 5.16
N THR A 193 -14.73 0.99 4.58
CA THR A 193 -16.04 0.33 4.53
C THR A 193 -16.04 -0.75 3.47
N ASP A 194 -16.70 -1.86 3.75
CA ASP A 194 -16.90 -3.01 2.86
C ASP A 194 -18.38 -3.29 2.55
N ASP A 195 -19.28 -2.45 3.07
CA ASP A 195 -20.74 -2.65 3.02
C ASP A 195 -21.52 -1.40 2.55
N ASP A 196 -20.86 -0.26 2.35
CA ASP A 196 -21.49 0.98 1.87
C ASP A 196 -21.57 1.04 0.34
N PRO A 197 -22.78 1.01 -0.27
CA PRO A 197 -22.93 1.06 -1.72
C PRO A 197 -22.34 2.30 -2.41
N ASP A 198 -22.24 3.41 -1.68
CA ASP A 198 -21.65 4.66 -2.20
C ASP A 198 -20.12 4.59 -2.26
N LEU A 199 -19.52 3.70 -1.47
CA LEU A 199 -18.08 3.50 -1.34
C LEU A 199 -17.64 2.11 -1.80
N LEU A 200 -18.41 1.48 -2.67
CA LEU A 200 -18.10 0.22 -3.33
C LEU A 200 -18.26 0.37 -4.85
N ASP A 201 -17.32 -0.18 -5.60
CA ASP A 201 -17.53 -0.43 -7.04
C ASP A 201 -18.61 -1.51 -7.18
N LEU A 202 -19.71 -1.20 -7.88
CA LEU A 202 -20.89 -2.06 -7.91
C LEU A 202 -20.67 -3.32 -8.75
N GLU A 203 -19.86 -3.19 -9.81
CA GLU A 203 -19.56 -4.22 -10.79
C GLU A 203 -18.52 -5.23 -10.28
N GLN A 204 -17.53 -4.76 -9.50
CA GLN A 204 -16.38 -5.53 -9.03
C GLN A 204 -16.45 -5.87 -7.54
N GLY A 205 -17.26 -5.15 -6.75
CA GLY A 205 -17.34 -5.32 -5.30
C GLY A 205 -16.08 -4.86 -4.56
N ILE A 206 -15.35 -3.90 -5.11
CA ILE A 206 -14.08 -3.41 -4.54
C ILE A 206 -14.34 -2.12 -3.73
N PRO A 207 -13.82 -2.00 -2.51
CA PRO A 207 -13.98 -0.80 -1.69
C PRO A 207 -13.25 0.42 -2.27
N HIS A 208 -13.91 1.56 -2.19
CA HIS A 208 -13.37 2.86 -2.53
C HIS A 208 -12.42 3.34 -1.43
N MET A 209 -11.12 3.33 -1.73
CA MET A 209 -10.08 3.80 -0.81
C MET A 209 -9.67 5.26 -1.03
N LYS A 210 -10.33 5.98 -1.97
CA LYS A 210 -9.98 7.35 -2.36
C LYS A 210 -11.24 8.21 -2.40
N GLY A 211 -11.21 9.36 -1.75
CA GLY A 211 -12.33 10.30 -1.70
C GLY A 211 -13.36 9.98 -0.61
N VAL A 212 -12.97 9.22 0.42
CA VAL A 212 -13.89 8.86 1.52
C VAL A 212 -14.02 10.04 2.50
N PRO A 213 -15.23 10.49 2.86
CA PRO A 213 -15.39 11.54 3.87
C PRO A 213 -14.78 11.16 5.22
N CYS A 214 -14.04 12.08 5.81
CA CYS A 214 -13.41 11.90 7.12
C CYS A 214 -13.39 13.18 7.95
N LYS A 215 -13.03 13.02 9.22
CA LYS A 215 -12.76 14.09 10.18
C LYS A 215 -11.40 13.84 10.82
N VAL A 216 -10.61 14.89 10.99
CA VAL A 216 -9.35 14.82 11.74
C VAL A 216 -9.45 15.72 12.96
N SER A 217 -9.03 15.22 14.13
CA SER A 217 -8.96 15.97 15.38
C SER A 217 -7.68 15.69 16.14
N ALA A 218 -7.09 16.73 16.74
CA ALA A 218 -5.94 16.57 17.63
C ALA A 218 -6.30 15.73 18.87
N LEU A 219 -5.38 14.86 19.29
CA LEU A 219 -5.52 14.15 20.56
C LEU A 219 -5.23 15.09 21.74
N SER A 220 -5.97 14.90 22.83
CA SER A 220 -5.68 15.57 24.11
C SER A 220 -4.38 15.03 24.74
N SER A 221 -3.77 15.80 25.64
CA SER A 221 -2.57 15.35 26.37
C SER A 221 -2.79 14.05 27.14
N GLY A 222 -4.00 13.83 27.68
CA GLY A 222 -4.35 12.59 28.37
C GLY A 222 -4.50 11.39 27.43
N GLU A 223 -4.99 11.58 26.21
CA GLU A 223 -5.02 10.53 25.19
C GLU A 223 -3.62 10.17 24.70
N ILE A 224 -2.75 11.18 24.51
CA ILE A 224 -1.35 10.96 24.13
C ILE A 224 -0.63 10.15 25.22
N GLN A 225 -0.80 10.49 26.49
CA GLN A 225 -0.20 9.71 27.60
C GLN A 225 -0.66 8.24 27.59
N LYS A 226 -1.94 7.98 27.33
CA LYS A 226 -2.45 6.60 27.22
C LYS A 226 -1.85 5.87 26.01
N LEU A 227 -1.72 6.57 24.88
CA LEU A 227 -1.09 6.04 23.67
C LEU A 227 0.37 5.68 23.95
N GLU A 228 1.11 6.54 24.64
CA GLU A 228 2.52 6.33 24.97
C GLU A 228 2.73 5.20 25.97
N VAL A 229 1.84 5.05 26.95
CA VAL A 229 1.84 3.89 27.86
C VAL A 229 1.61 2.59 27.09
N LYS A 230 0.74 2.60 26.06
CA LYS A 230 0.38 1.40 25.29
C LYS A 230 1.41 1.05 24.22
N TYR A 231 2.02 2.05 23.57
CA TYR A 231 2.80 1.88 22.33
C TYR A 231 4.23 2.40 22.42
N GLY A 232 4.67 2.87 23.58
CA GLY A 232 5.97 3.49 23.75
C GLY A 232 5.97 4.99 23.46
N PRO A 233 7.09 5.68 23.78
CA PRO A 233 7.17 7.13 23.74
C PRO A 233 7.02 7.70 22.33
N THR A 234 6.45 8.91 22.22
CA THR A 234 6.44 9.67 20.98
C THR A 234 7.83 10.26 20.75
N ASN A 235 8.59 9.71 19.81
CA ASN A 235 9.91 10.23 19.45
C ASN A 235 9.79 11.38 18.44
N ASP A 236 10.75 12.29 18.41
CA ASP A 236 10.82 13.27 17.33
C ASP A 236 11.06 12.57 15.99
N LEU A 237 10.21 12.89 15.02
CA LEU A 237 10.26 12.33 13.68
C LEU A 237 10.93 13.35 12.75
N PRO A 238 12.03 13.00 12.06
CA PRO A 238 12.76 13.93 11.20
C PRO A 238 12.04 14.26 9.87
N ARG A 239 10.78 13.85 9.70
CA ARG A 239 10.02 13.92 8.43
C ARG A 239 8.95 15.01 8.37
N GLY A 240 9.02 16.02 9.24
CA GLY A 240 8.28 17.27 9.07
C GLY A 240 9.20 18.42 8.70
N PRO A 241 8.82 19.41 7.87
CA PRO A 241 7.76 19.52 6.86
C PRO A 241 8.38 19.39 5.45
N GLU A 242 7.70 19.79 4.37
CA GLU A 242 8.33 19.92 3.04
C GLU A 242 9.62 20.75 3.08
N GLY A 243 10.76 20.08 2.94
CA GLY A 243 12.05 20.76 3.00
C GLY A 243 13.21 19.79 2.87
N LYS A 244 13.66 19.63 1.63
CA LYS A 244 14.83 18.90 1.16
C LYS A 244 14.72 17.38 1.33
N VAL A 245 14.76 16.71 0.17
CA VAL A 245 15.39 15.39 0.00
C VAL A 245 16.41 15.21 1.10
N LEU A 246 16.23 14.21 1.97
CA LEU A 246 17.27 13.75 2.87
C LEU A 246 18.45 13.39 1.97
N ARG A 247 19.38 14.32 1.74
CA ARG A 247 20.74 13.94 1.39
C ARG A 247 21.23 13.25 2.65
N SER A 248 21.45 11.95 2.57
CA SER A 248 22.00 11.25 3.71
C SER A 248 23.33 11.91 4.09
N ASP A 249 23.49 12.25 5.36
CA ASP A 249 24.81 12.43 5.96
C ASP A 249 25.41 11.05 6.30
N ALA A 250 25.11 10.03 5.49
CA ALA A 250 25.41 8.63 5.79
C ALA A 250 26.91 8.48 6.03
N LYS A 251 27.27 8.24 7.28
CA LYS A 251 28.59 7.72 7.62
C LYS A 251 28.56 6.21 7.31
N PRO A 252 29.68 5.62 6.88
CA PRO A 252 29.78 4.20 6.49
C PRO A 252 29.25 3.17 7.49
N ASN A 253 28.97 3.56 8.73
CA ASN A 253 28.52 2.66 9.79
C ASN A 253 26.99 2.59 9.93
N ASP A 254 26.22 3.30 9.09
CA ASP A 254 24.73 3.28 9.09
C ASP A 254 24.12 2.30 8.06
N PHE A 255 24.93 1.41 7.47
CA PHE A 255 24.47 0.42 6.49
C PHE A 255 24.04 -0.90 7.14
N MET A 256 23.04 -1.55 6.54
CA MET A 256 22.59 -2.90 6.88
C MET A 256 23.76 -3.86 6.70
N PHE A 257 24.32 -4.39 7.79
CA PHE A 257 25.25 -5.50 7.71
C PHE A 257 24.44 -6.78 7.47
N ASP A 258 24.57 -7.33 6.27
CA ASP A 258 24.12 -8.69 5.99
C ASP A 258 25.19 -9.67 6.49
N GLU A 259 24.96 -10.26 7.66
CA GLU A 259 25.85 -11.29 8.22
C GLU A 259 25.82 -12.61 7.42
N VAL A 260 24.85 -12.79 6.51
CA VAL A 260 24.65 -14.05 5.77
C VAL A 260 25.55 -14.12 4.53
N THR A 261 25.82 -13.01 3.85
CA THR A 261 26.57 -13.04 2.59
C THR A 261 28.06 -12.80 2.74
N GLY A 262 28.55 -12.30 3.89
CA GLY A 262 29.99 -12.20 4.22
C GLY A 262 30.84 -11.29 3.31
N GLU A 263 30.31 -10.87 2.18
CA GLU A 263 30.89 -9.91 1.25
C GLU A 263 29.99 -8.67 1.28
N GLY A 264 30.53 -7.58 1.84
CA GLY A 264 29.82 -6.32 2.01
C GLY A 264 29.30 -5.79 0.69
N VAL A 265 27.99 -5.87 0.49
CA VAL A 265 27.32 -5.11 -0.56
C VAL A 265 26.88 -3.79 0.07
N GLU A 266 27.72 -2.76 -0.09
CA GLU A 266 27.35 -1.38 0.20
C GLU A 266 26.22 -0.97 -0.76
N PHE A 267 24.98 -0.92 -0.28
CA PHE A 267 23.87 -0.38 -1.06
C PHE A 267 23.73 1.13 -0.82
N GLU A 268 24.05 1.95 -1.83
CA GLU A 268 23.70 3.37 -1.81
C GLU A 268 22.18 3.53 -1.93
N ALA A 269 21.49 3.76 -0.82
CA ALA A 269 20.06 4.11 -0.82
C ALA A 269 19.75 5.37 -1.66
N ALA A 270 20.77 6.18 -1.98
CA ALA A 270 20.66 7.32 -2.88
C ALA A 270 20.40 6.92 -4.35
N GLU A 271 20.95 5.79 -4.82
CA GLU A 271 20.76 5.34 -6.22
C GLU A 271 19.35 4.85 -6.49
N LEU A 272 18.70 4.20 -5.51
CA LEU A 272 17.29 3.77 -5.62
C LEU A 272 16.32 4.95 -5.78
N SER A 273 16.61 6.09 -5.13
CA SER A 273 15.81 7.32 -5.28
C SER A 273 16.03 8.02 -6.63
N LEU A 274 17.22 7.89 -7.23
CA LEU A 274 17.53 8.45 -8.54
C LEU A 274 16.92 7.62 -9.69
N TYR A 275 16.90 6.30 -9.59
CA TYR A 275 16.26 5.45 -10.61
C TYR A 275 14.74 5.65 -10.69
N GLY A 276 14.07 5.92 -9.57
CA GLY A 276 12.64 6.28 -9.55
C GLY A 276 12.30 7.62 -10.20
N ARG A 277 13.29 8.47 -10.51
CA ARG A 277 13.09 9.79 -11.16
C ARG A 277 13.28 9.76 -12.68
N ASN A 278 13.90 8.72 -13.24
CA ASN A 278 14.23 8.63 -14.66
C ASN A 278 13.26 7.75 -15.47
N THR A 279 12.14 7.32 -14.87
CA THR A 279 11.10 6.50 -15.52
C THR A 279 9.75 7.22 -15.64
N MET A 280 9.73 8.56 -15.60
CA MET A 280 8.65 9.37 -16.18
C MET A 280 9.09 9.98 -17.51
#